data_AF-A0A7V2W6N5-F1
#
_entry.id   AF-A0A7V2W6N5-F1
#
_cell.length_a   1.000
_cell.length_b   1.000
_cell.length_c   1.000
_cell.angle_alpha   90.00
_cell.angle_beta   90.00
_cell.angle_gamma   90.00
#
_symmetry.space_group_name_H-M   'P 1'
#
loop_
_entity.id
_entity.type
_entity.pdbx_description
1 polymer ?
#
loop_
_entity_poly.entity_id
_entity_poly.type
_entity_poly.pdbx_seq_one_letter_code
_entity_poly.pdbx_strand_id
1 'polypeptide(L)'
;MIGILLAKSGLPTGQISVYEALLFVASLYCFFWIVGGQNALLQLYPKLDAATQKRAIFNVYLFFSLAGILTAAALFFSKNLIANHLTNFSELPFLNLLALFILFNCPTFLIHYIYLLVKNYKAIVVYGAVSFAAQLLV
;
A
#
# COMPACT_ATOMS: atom_id res chain seq x y z
N MET A 1 -6.60 14.93 4.50
CA MET A 1 -8.05 15.15 4.22
C MET A 1 -8.95 14.18 4.96
N ILE A 2 -8.58 12.90 5.09
CA ILE A 2 -9.41 11.91 5.81
C ILE A 2 -9.54 12.22 7.32
N GLY A 3 -8.50 12.76 7.96
CA GLY A 3 -8.55 13.20 9.36
C GLY A 3 -9.60 14.27 9.66
N ILE A 4 -9.84 15.21 8.73
CA ILE A 4 -10.88 16.24 8.88
C ILE A 4 -12.28 15.62 8.82
N LEU A 5 -12.48 14.61 7.96
CA LEU A 5 -13.74 13.88 7.87
C LEU A 5 -14.00 13.06 9.15
N LEU A 6 -12.97 12.37 9.66
CA LEU A 6 -13.05 11.59 10.91
C LEU A 6 -13.29 12.49 12.13
N ALA A 7 -12.71 13.68 12.17
CA ALA A 7 -12.98 14.64 13.24
C ALA A 7 -14.43 15.12 13.20
N LYS A 8 -15.03 15.25 12.01
CA LYS A 8 -16.43 15.63 11.83
C LYS A 8 -17.43 14.48 12.02
N SER A 9 -16.98 13.22 12.06
CA SER A 9 -17.86 12.06 12.25
C SER A 9 -18.18 11.75 13.72
N GLY A 10 -17.65 12.53 14.66
CA GLY A 10 -17.88 12.35 16.10
C GLY A 10 -17.03 11.26 16.75
N LEU A 11 -16.01 10.75 16.05
CA LEU A 11 -15.08 9.76 16.61
C LEU A 11 -14.21 10.38 17.72
N PRO A 12 -13.84 9.61 18.76
CA PRO A 12 -12.92 10.07 19.78
C PRO A 12 -11.57 10.47 19.18
N THR A 13 -11.05 11.65 19.55
CA THR A 13 -9.78 12.19 19.05
C THR A 13 -8.62 11.21 19.17
N GLY A 14 -8.57 10.42 20.25
CA GLY A 14 -7.53 9.41 20.44
C GLY A 14 -7.52 8.31 19.37
N GLN A 15 -8.69 7.87 18.89
CA GLN A 15 -8.79 6.88 17.81
C GLN A 15 -8.35 7.46 16.47
N ILE A 16 -8.66 8.73 16.22
CA ILE A 16 -8.23 9.47 15.03
C ILE A 16 -6.71 9.56 15.01
N SER A 17 -6.08 9.93 16.14
CA SER A 17 -4.62 10.03 16.25
C SER A 17 -3.91 8.70 16.01
N VAL A 18 -4.46 7.58 16.51
CA VAL A 18 -3.92 6.24 16.21
C VAL A 18 -3.99 5.93 14.73
N TYR A 19 -5.14 6.19 14.10
CA TYR A 19 -5.33 5.94 12.68
C TYR A 19 -4.37 6.77 11.81
N GLU A 20 -4.20 8.06 12.13
CA GLU A 20 -3.25 8.93 11.43
C GLU A 20 -1.80 8.48 11.61
N ALA A 21 -1.42 8.05 12.81
CA ALA A 21 -0.08 7.50 13.06
C ALA A 21 0.19 6.23 12.25
N LEU A 22 -0.78 5.31 12.16
CA LEU A 22 -0.67 4.11 11.33
C LEU A 22 -0.52 4.45 9.84
N LEU A 23 -1.30 5.39 9.32
CA LEU A 23 -1.17 5.85 7.93
C LEU A 23 0.19 6.51 7.67
N PHE A 24 0.67 7.33 8.60
CA PHE A 24 1.98 7.95 8.52
C PHE A 24 3.10 6.89 8.45
N VAL A 25 3.09 5.91 9.35
CA VAL A 25 4.06 4.82 9.37
C VAL A 25 3.98 4.00 8.07
N ALA A 26 2.78 3.65 7.62
CA ALA A 26 2.60 2.92 6.35
C ALA A 26 3.22 3.69 5.18
N SER A 27 2.98 5.01 5.12
CA SER A 27 3.52 5.88 4.07
C SER A 27 5.04 5.93 4.12
N LEU A 28 5.63 6.09 5.31
CA LEU A 28 7.08 6.16 5.50
C LEU A 28 7.79 4.92 4.93
N TYR A 29 7.21 3.74 5.16
CA TYR A 29 7.80 2.46 4.77
C TYR A 29 7.52 2.06 3.33
N CYS A 30 6.35 2.44 2.79
CA CYS A 30 5.89 1.95 1.50
C CYS A 30 6.06 2.95 0.34
N PHE A 31 6.01 4.26 0.62
CA PHE A 31 5.88 5.29 -0.40
C PHE A 31 6.98 5.22 -1.47
N PHE A 32 8.24 5.14 -1.04
CA PHE A 32 9.39 5.20 -1.92
C PHE A 32 9.35 4.14 -3.03
N TRP A 33 9.20 2.86 -2.65
CA TRP A 33 9.33 1.76 -3.59
C TRP A 33 8.02 1.51 -4.37
N ILE A 34 6.86 1.83 -3.80
CA ILE A 34 5.59 1.76 -4.52
C ILE A 34 5.58 2.79 -5.65
N VAL A 35 5.76 4.07 -5.33
CA VAL A 35 5.68 5.15 -6.33
C VAL A 35 6.82 5.04 -7.33
N GLY A 36 8.04 4.76 -6.85
CA GLY A 36 9.20 4.54 -7.71
C GLY A 36 8.99 3.35 -8.66
N GLY A 37 8.52 2.22 -8.13
CA GLY A 37 8.27 1.00 -8.91
C GLY A 37 7.16 1.17 -9.95
N GLN A 38 6.05 1.81 -9.59
CA GLN A 38 4.95 2.11 -10.52
C GLN A 38 5.40 3.01 -11.66
N ASN A 39 6.11 4.09 -11.36
CA ASN A 39 6.63 5.01 -12.37
C ASN A 39 7.67 4.36 -13.28
N ALA A 40 8.57 3.54 -12.71
CA ALA A 40 9.55 2.78 -13.48
C ALA A 40 8.84 1.82 -14.45
N LEU A 41 7.84 1.08 -13.98
CA LEU A 41 7.05 0.18 -14.82
C LEU A 41 6.37 0.93 -15.97
N LEU A 42 5.72 2.07 -15.70
CA LEU A 42 5.06 2.88 -16.74
C LEU A 42 6.02 3.38 -17.82
N GLN A 43 7.24 3.77 -17.45
CA GLN A 43 8.22 4.33 -18.39
C GLN A 43 8.95 3.26 -19.20
N LEU A 44 9.20 2.09 -18.60
CA LEU A 44 9.96 1.00 -19.22
C LEU A 44 9.08 0.10 -20.08
N TYR A 45 7.88 -0.25 -19.60
CA TYR A 45 7.01 -1.24 -20.25
C TYR A 45 6.71 -0.97 -21.73
N PRO A 46 6.37 0.28 -22.16
CA PRO A 46 6.06 0.56 -23.57
C PRO A 46 7.26 0.43 -24.52
N LYS A 47 8.49 0.45 -23.98
CA LYS A 47 9.74 0.35 -24.76
C LYS A 47 10.18 -1.10 -24.98
N LEU A 48 9.55 -2.05 -24.30
CA LEU A 48 9.88 -3.46 -24.37
C LEU A 48 9.16 -4.16 -25.52
N ASP A 49 9.80 -5.16 -26.09
CA ASP A 49 9.17 -6.09 -27.03
C ASP A 49 8.10 -6.96 -26.34
N ALA A 50 7.19 -7.52 -27.14
CA ALA A 50 6.04 -8.26 -26.62
C ALA A 50 6.42 -9.50 -25.76
N ALA A 51 7.54 -10.16 -26.04
CA ALA A 51 7.99 -11.31 -25.26
C ALA A 51 8.53 -10.84 -23.89
N THR A 52 9.28 -9.74 -23.87
CA THR A 52 9.83 -9.18 -22.62
C THR A 52 8.76 -8.47 -21.78
N GLN A 53 7.70 -7.91 -22.37
CA GLN A 53 6.60 -7.30 -21.62
C GLN A 53 5.95 -8.27 -20.61
N LYS A 54 5.70 -9.52 -21.01
CA LYS A 54 5.12 -10.53 -20.10
C LYS A 54 6.08 -10.84 -18.94
N ARG A 55 7.38 -10.96 -19.23
CA ARG A 55 8.42 -11.16 -18.22
C ARG A 55 8.55 -9.96 -17.29
N ALA A 56 8.43 -8.74 -17.81
CA ALA A 56 8.49 -7.52 -17.02
C ALA A 56 7.35 -7.43 -16.00
N ILE A 57 6.11 -7.78 -16.38
CA ILE A 57 4.98 -7.85 -15.45
C ILE A 57 5.27 -8.85 -14.32
N PHE A 58 5.76 -10.05 -14.66
CA PHE A 58 6.08 -11.06 -13.66
C PHE A 58 7.22 -10.61 -12.72
N ASN A 59 8.28 -10.02 -13.27
CA ASN A 59 9.41 -9.52 -12.49
C ASN A 59 9.00 -8.40 -11.54
N VAL A 60 8.15 -7.47 -11.99
CA VAL A 60 7.65 -6.38 -11.16
C VAL A 60 6.68 -6.88 -10.10
N TYR A 61 5.85 -7.88 -10.41
CA TYR A 61 5.04 -8.58 -9.40
C TYR A 61 5.92 -9.20 -8.30
N LEU A 62 6.99 -9.91 -8.69
CA LEU A 62 7.91 -10.52 -7.74
C LEU A 62 8.64 -9.45 -6.90
N PHE A 63 9.07 -8.35 -7.52
CA PHE A 63 9.69 -7.23 -6.84
C PHE A 63 8.76 -6.62 -5.78
N PHE A 64 7.50 -6.32 -6.13
CA PHE A 64 6.52 -5.76 -5.18
C PHE A 64 6.19 -6.74 -4.05
N SER A 65 6.12 -8.04 -4.36
CA SER A 65 5.89 -9.08 -3.35
C SER A 65 7.06 -9.17 -2.36
N LEU A 66 8.29 -9.20 -2.85
CA LEU A 66 9.51 -9.19 -2.02
C LEU A 66 9.62 -7.89 -1.22
N ALA A 67 9.36 -6.74 -1.83
CA ALA A 67 9.35 -5.46 -1.14
C ALA A 67 8.30 -5.43 -0.02
N GLY A 68 7.13 -6.04 -0.23
CA GLY A 68 6.11 -6.21 0.80
C GLY A 68 6.57 -7.08 1.98
N ILE A 69 7.20 -8.22 1.69
CA ILE A 69 7.79 -9.08 2.73
C ILE A 69 8.85 -8.33 3.53
N LEU A 70 9.79 -7.67 2.85
CA LEU A 70 10.86 -6.90 3.47
C LEU A 70 10.31 -5.74 4.30
N THR A 71 9.29 -5.04 3.80
CA THR A 71 8.65 -3.94 4.52
C THR A 71 7.92 -4.42 5.77
N ALA A 72 7.15 -5.51 5.66
CA ALA A 72 6.46 -6.10 6.80
C ALA A 72 7.45 -6.60 7.86
N ALA A 73 8.55 -7.24 7.45
CA ALA A 73 9.62 -7.66 8.33
C ALA A 73 10.30 -6.46 9.02
N ALA A 74 10.66 -5.43 8.26
CA ALA A 74 11.28 -4.21 8.79
C ALA A 74 10.39 -3.55 9.84
N LEU A 75 9.08 -3.45 9.58
CA LEU A 75 8.09 -2.90 10.50
C LEU A 75 7.94 -3.74 11.78
N PHE A 76 8.04 -5.06 11.68
CA PHE A 76 8.01 -5.95 12.84
C PHE A 76 9.24 -5.78 13.75
N PHE A 77 10.43 -5.57 13.16
CA PHE A 77 11.67 -5.34 13.92
C PHE A 77 11.74 -3.92 14.51
N SER A 78 11.20 -2.92 13.81
CA SER A 78 11.28 -1.52 14.23
C SER A 78 10.12 -1.06 15.13
N LYS A 79 9.14 -1.93 15.44
CA LYS A 79 7.94 -1.59 16.24
C LYS A 79 8.23 -0.79 17.51
N ASN A 80 9.26 -1.19 18.26
CA ASN A 80 9.63 -0.55 19.53
C ASN A 80 10.26 0.84 19.31
N LEU A 81 11.03 1.01 18.23
CA LEU A 81 11.60 2.31 17.85
C LEU A 81 10.51 3.27 17.38
N ILE A 82 9.56 2.78 16.58
CA ILE A 82 8.43 3.58 16.08
C ILE A 82 7.59 4.06 17.26
N ALA A 83 7.22 3.16 18.17
CA ALA A 83 6.40 3.48 19.33
C ALA A 83 7.06 4.57 20.19
N ASN A 84 8.36 4.45 20.48
CA ASN A 84 9.05 5.33 21.43
C ASN A 84 9.55 6.67 20.85
N HIS A 85 9.96 6.71 19.58
CA HIS A 85 10.57 7.91 18.99
C HIS A 85 9.68 8.64 17.99
N LEU A 86 8.76 7.93 17.35
CA LEU A 86 7.94 8.47 16.25
C LEU A 86 6.52 8.81 16.70
N THR A 87 6.06 8.24 17.80
CA THR A 87 4.73 8.47 18.37
C THR A 87 4.80 8.77 19.87
N ASN A 88 3.89 9.59 20.39
CA ASN A 88 3.75 9.80 21.84
C ASN A 88 2.95 8.67 22.54
N PHE A 89 2.81 7.51 21.89
CA PHE A 89 2.08 6.36 22.42
C PHE A 89 3.06 5.40 23.09
N SER A 90 2.72 4.87 24.27
CA SER A 90 3.54 3.84 24.95
C SER A 90 3.69 2.58 24.09
N GLU A 91 2.64 2.20 23.36
CA GLU A 91 2.67 1.22 22.28
C GLU A 91 1.68 1.68 21.20
N LEU A 92 2.08 1.61 19.92
CA LEU A 92 1.17 1.90 18.81
C LEU A 92 0.33 0.65 18.50
N PRO A 93 -0.99 0.67 18.76
CA PRO A 93 -1.83 -0.50 18.54
C PRO A 93 -1.94 -0.83 17.04
N PHE A 94 -2.24 -2.09 16.73
CA PHE A 94 -2.45 -2.59 15.36
C PHE A 94 -1.23 -2.57 14.43
N LEU A 95 -0.01 -2.30 14.89
CA LEU A 95 1.21 -2.39 14.05
C LEU A 95 1.39 -3.77 13.39
N ASN A 96 1.10 -4.85 14.11
CA ASN A 96 1.18 -6.21 13.55
C ASN A 96 0.15 -6.42 12.43
N LEU A 97 -1.06 -5.86 12.61
CA LEU A 97 -2.10 -5.92 11.60
C LEU A 97 -1.71 -5.08 10.37
N LEU A 98 -1.07 -3.94 10.58
CA LEU A 98 -0.53 -3.12 9.49
C LEU A 98 0.57 -3.85 8.71
N ALA A 99 1.48 -4.55 9.40
CA ALA A 99 2.51 -5.37 8.74
C ALA A 99 1.87 -6.46 7.85
N LEU A 100 0.87 -7.16 8.38
CA LEU A 100 0.13 -8.19 7.64
C LEU A 100 -0.63 -7.60 6.45
N PHE A 101 -1.25 -6.43 6.66
CA PHE A 101 -1.94 -5.70 5.61
C PHE A 101 -0.98 -5.31 4.48
N ILE A 102 0.19 -4.76 4.80
CA ILE A 102 1.21 -4.39 3.81
C ILE A 102 1.67 -5.63 3.03
N LEU A 103 1.94 -6.74 3.73
CA LEU A 103 2.39 -7.99 3.11
C LEU A 103 1.47 -8.44 1.97
N PHE A 104 0.15 -8.45 2.21
CA PHE A 104 -0.82 -8.91 1.21
C PHE A 104 -1.24 -7.81 0.22
N ASN A 105 -1.23 -6.55 0.64
CA ASN A 105 -1.69 -5.43 -0.20
C ASN A 105 -0.60 -4.93 -1.17
N CYS A 106 0.68 -5.21 -0.91
CA CYS A 106 1.79 -4.79 -1.78
C CYS A 106 1.62 -5.12 -3.27
N PRO A 107 1.40 -6.38 -3.68
CA PRO A 107 1.25 -6.72 -5.10
C PRO A 107 -0.01 -6.09 -5.72
N THR A 108 -1.02 -5.81 -4.90
CA THR A 108 -2.29 -5.21 -5.32
C THR A 108 -2.12 -3.79 -5.86
N PHE A 109 -1.12 -3.04 -5.37
CA PHE A 109 -0.81 -1.69 -5.87
C PHE A 109 -0.43 -1.66 -7.36
N LEU A 110 -0.08 -2.79 -7.97
CA LEU A 110 0.25 -2.88 -9.40
C LEU A 110 -0.95 -3.12 -10.31
N ILE A 111 -2.07 -3.65 -9.79
CA ILE A 111 -3.15 -4.21 -10.62
C ILE A 111 -3.70 -3.17 -11.60
N HIS A 112 -4.01 -1.96 -11.11
CA HIS A 112 -4.54 -0.90 -11.97
C HIS A 112 -3.51 -0.39 -12.98
N TYR A 113 -2.22 -0.36 -12.63
CA TYR A 113 -1.14 -0.02 -13.57
C TYR A 113 -0.99 -1.10 -14.65
N ILE A 114 -1.07 -2.38 -14.31
CA ILE A 114 -1.03 -3.48 -15.28
C ILE A 114 -2.22 -3.39 -16.23
N TYR A 115 -3.44 -3.17 -15.72
CA TYR A 115 -4.61 -2.99 -16.57
C TYR A 115 -4.52 -1.76 -17.47
N LEU A 116 -3.91 -0.67 -16.99
CA LEU A 116 -3.64 0.51 -17.79
C LEU A 116 -2.69 0.20 -18.95
N LEU A 117 -1.60 -0.53 -18.68
CA LEU A 117 -0.60 -0.91 -19.68
C LEU A 117 -1.15 -1.88 -20.74
N VAL A 118 -2.04 -2.79 -20.33
CA VAL A 118 -2.74 -3.71 -21.24
C VAL A 118 -3.95 -3.02 -21.92
N LYS A 119 -4.19 -1.73 -21.67
CA LYS A 119 -5.30 -0.93 -22.21
C LYS A 119 -6.69 -1.49 -21.86
N ASN A 120 -6.82 -2.18 -20.73
CA ASN A 120 -8.09 -2.74 -20.25
C ASN A 120 -8.74 -1.82 -19.20
N TYR A 121 -9.25 -0.68 -19.66
CA TYR A 121 -9.85 0.33 -18.77
C TYR A 121 -11.10 -0.17 -18.04
N LYS A 122 -11.88 -1.08 -18.65
CA LYS A 122 -13.08 -1.66 -18.02
C LYS A 122 -12.71 -2.44 -16.76
N ALA A 123 -11.63 -3.22 -16.81
CA ALA A 123 -11.15 -3.97 -15.66
C ALA A 123 -10.71 -3.06 -14.50
N ILE A 124 -10.16 -1.86 -14.78
CA ILE A 124 -9.82 -0.87 -13.74
C ILE A 124 -11.06 -0.44 -12.96
N VAL A 125 -12.14 -0.10 -13.67
CA VAL A 125 -13.40 0.37 -13.06
C VAL A 125 -14.04 -0.75 -12.23
N VAL A 126 -14.13 -1.96 -12.79
CA VAL A 126 -14.70 -3.12 -12.07
C VAL A 126 -13.87 -3.45 -10.83
N TYR A 127 -12.55 -3.49 -10.98
CA TYR A 127 -11.64 -3.78 -9.87
C TYR A 127 -11.79 -2.75 -8.73
N GLY A 128 -11.83 -1.46 -9.06
CA GLY A 128 -12.07 -0.40 -8.09
C GLY A 128 -13.44 -0.57 -7.39
N ALA A 129 -14.51 -0.71 -8.17
CA ALA A 129 -15.86 -0.84 -7.63
C ALA A 129 -16.01 -2.05 -6.68
N VAL A 130 -15.48 -3.21 -7.07
CA VAL A 130 -15.54 -4.44 -6.26
C VAL A 130 -14.71 -4.29 -4.99
N SER A 131 -13.49 -3.76 -5.07
CA SER A 131 -12.63 -3.57 -3.89
C SER A 131 -13.23 -2.60 -2.88
N PHE A 132 -13.77 -1.46 -3.33
CA PHE A 132 -14.40 -0.49 -2.43
C PHE A 132 -15.74 -1.00 -1.87
N ALA A 133 -16.54 -1.72 -2.66
CA ALA A 133 -17.76 -2.35 -2.16
C ALA A 133 -17.46 -3.45 -1.12
N ALA A 134 -16.42 -4.25 -1.34
CA ALA A 134 -15.98 -5.26 -0.38
C ALA A 134 -15.53 -4.64 0.95
N GLN A 135 -14.88 -3.48 0.92
CA GLN A 135 -14.52 -2.73 2.13
C GLN A 135 -15.73 -2.24 2.94
N LEU A 136 -16.91 -2.09 2.33
CA LEU A 136 -18.13 -1.70 3.05
C LEU A 136 -18.84 -2.89 3.73
N LEU A 137 -18.52 -4.12 3.32
CA LEU A 137 -19.11 -5.36 3.85
C LEU A 137 -18.34 -5.91 5.06
N VAL A 138 -17.12 -5.43 5.30
CA VAL A 138 -16.21 -5.83 6.38
C VAL A 138 -16.05 -4.68 7.36
#